data_AF-A0AAW8RBH1-F1
#
_entry.id   AF-A0AAW8RBH1-F1
#
_cell.length_a   1.000
_cell.length_b   1.000
_cell.length_c   1.000
_cell.angle_alpha   90.00
_cell.angle_beta   90.00
_cell.angle_gamma   90.00
#
_symmetry.space_group_name_H-M   'P 1'
#
loop_
_entity.id
_entity.type
_entity.pdbx_description
1 polymer ?
#
loop_
_entity_poly.entity_id
_entity_poly.type
_entity_poly.pdbx_seq_one_letter_code
_entity_poly.pdbx_strand_id
1 'polypeptide(L)'
;MSTTIEELVKPLFDQWLEEKLPEIRTEIRNDLGAKAQQTLFNQTEMAEKQNVSVTTFVKWRKKGLKPEPNPTGKLLFDLNKVNEWLEKNSCSKTI
;
A
#
# COMPACT_ATOMS: atom_id res chain seq x y z
N MET A 1 -11.14 28.05 -43.77
CA MET A 1 -10.59 26.99 -42.91
C MET A 1 -10.75 27.49 -41.48
N SER A 2 -11.68 26.92 -40.72
CA SER A 2 -11.96 27.36 -39.36
C SER A 2 -11.10 26.54 -38.42
N THR A 3 -10.05 27.16 -37.86
CA THR A 3 -9.27 26.56 -36.78
C THR A 3 -10.21 26.32 -35.60
N THR A 4 -10.35 25.07 -35.18
CA THR A 4 -11.27 24.71 -34.11
C THR A 4 -10.70 25.23 -32.78
N ILE A 5 -11.55 25.69 -31.86
CA ILE A 5 -11.12 26.21 -30.54
C ILE A 5 -10.19 25.22 -29.81
N GLU A 6 -10.39 23.91 -30.02
CA GLU A 6 -9.50 22.86 -29.54
C GLU A 6 -8.05 22.99 -30.03
N GLU A 7 -7.82 23.33 -31.29
CA GLU A 7 -6.47 23.53 -31.84
C GLU A 7 -5.79 24.78 -31.26
N LEU A 8 -6.58 25.78 -30.85
CA LEU A 8 -6.07 27.02 -30.26
C LEU A 8 -5.69 26.85 -28.78
N VAL A 9 -6.44 26.00 -28.05
CA VAL A 9 -6.27 25.80 -26.60
C VAL A 9 -5.25 24.71 -26.29
N LYS A 10 -5.04 23.76 -27.20
CA LYS A 10 -4.07 22.67 -27.06
C LYS A 10 -2.66 23.14 -26.70
N PRO A 11 -2.03 24.11 -27.39
CA PRO A 11 -0.69 24.57 -27.02
C PRO A 11 -0.64 25.23 -25.64
N LEU A 12 -1.71 25.91 -25.23
CA LEU A 12 -1.80 26.53 -23.89
C LEU A 12 -1.92 25.47 -22.79
N PHE A 13 -2.67 24.41 -23.05
CA PHE A 13 -2.79 23.26 -22.15
C PHE A 13 -1.50 22.46 -22.05
N ASP A 14 -0.82 22.23 -23.18
CA ASP A 14 0.47 21.52 -23.21
C ASP A 14 1.55 22.29 -22.44
N GLN A 15 1.59 23.62 -22.59
CA GLN A 15 2.51 24.48 -21.84
C GLN A 15 2.21 24.48 -20.34
N TRP A 16 0.92 24.55 -19.96
CA TRP A 16 0.52 24.45 -18.56
C TRP A 16 0.85 23.07 -17.96
N LEU A 17 0.67 21.99 -18.73
CA LEU A 17 1.04 20.64 -18.34
C LEU A 17 2.55 20.51 -18.12
N GLU A 18 3.39 21.03 -19.02
CA GLU A 18 4.86 20.99 -18.84
C GLU A 18 5.33 21.74 -17.59
N GLU A 19 4.69 22.86 -17.27
CA GLU A 19 5.01 23.65 -16.08
C GLU A 19 4.55 22.96 -14.78
N LYS A 20 3.40 22.28 -14.80
CA LYS A 20 2.79 21.65 -13.61
C LYS A 20 3.17 20.19 -13.41
N LEU A 21 3.61 19.50 -14.45
CA LEU A 21 4.09 18.11 -14.40
C LEU A 21 5.16 17.84 -13.32
N PRO A 22 6.17 18.71 -13.11
CA PRO A 22 7.20 18.49 -12.09
C PRO A 22 6.63 18.55 -10.67
N GLU A 23 5.72 19.49 -10.41
CA GLU A 23 5.03 19.66 -9.12
C GLU A 23 4.13 18.44 -8.86
N ILE A 24 3.32 18.05 -9.85
CA ILE A 24 2.43 16.86 -9.76
C ILE A 24 3.25 15.58 -9.54
N ARG A 25 4.37 15.40 -10.24
CA ARG A 25 5.26 14.24 -10.03
C ARG A 25 5.89 14.23 -8.65
N THR A 26 6.19 15.39 -8.09
CA THR A 26 6.79 15.53 -6.75
C THR A 26 5.75 15.27 -5.67
N GLU A 27 4.53 15.77 -5.82
CA GLU A 27 3.41 15.44 -4.95
C GLU A 27 3.07 13.95 -4.98
N ILE A 28 2.95 13.34 -6.16
CA ILE A 28 2.71 11.90 -6.29
C ILE A 28 3.84 11.09 -5.66
N ARG A 29 5.10 11.50 -5.83
CA ARG A 29 6.25 10.82 -5.20
C ARG A 29 6.22 10.95 -3.67
N ASN A 30 5.87 12.12 -3.15
CA ASN A 30 5.75 12.32 -1.70
C ASN A 30 4.55 11.56 -1.12
N ASP A 31 3.43 11.49 -1.84
CA ASP A 31 2.25 10.74 -1.41
C ASP A 31 2.48 9.22 -1.48
N LEU A 32 3.22 8.73 -2.48
CA LEU A 32 3.70 7.35 -2.54
C LEU A 32 4.76 7.05 -1.47
N GLY A 33 5.64 8.00 -1.18
CA GLY A 33 6.64 7.92 -0.11
C GLY A 33 6.01 7.93 1.29
N ALA A 34 4.91 8.67 1.47
CA ALA A 34 4.11 8.68 2.70
C ALA A 34 3.24 7.43 2.83
N LYS A 35 2.71 6.88 1.72
CA LYS A 35 2.02 5.57 1.71
C LYS A 35 2.94 4.39 2.03
N ALA A 36 4.24 4.52 1.77
CA ALA A 36 5.24 3.54 2.18
C ALA A 36 5.54 3.59 3.69
N GLN A 37 5.07 4.60 4.43
CA GLN A 37 5.48 4.79 5.82
C GLN A 37 4.69 4.01 6.87
N GLN A 38 3.53 3.41 6.58
CA GLN A 38 2.85 2.55 7.56
C GLN A 38 2.08 1.40 6.89
N THR A 39 2.79 0.34 6.51
CA THR A 39 2.19 -0.95 6.11
C THR A 39 2.09 -1.91 7.31
N LEU A 40 1.99 -1.35 8.52
CA LEU A 40 1.87 -2.08 9.76
C LEU A 40 0.39 -2.20 10.12
N PHE A 41 -0.16 -3.40 9.94
CA PHE A 41 -1.56 -3.70 10.17
C PHE A 41 -1.76 -4.35 11.53
N ASN A 42 -2.88 -4.06 12.18
CA ASN A 42 -3.29 -4.82 13.34
C ASN A 42 -3.74 -6.24 12.95
N GLN A 43 -4.02 -7.07 13.95
CA GLN A 43 -4.36 -8.47 13.73
C GLN A 43 -5.61 -8.67 12.84
N THR A 44 -6.63 -7.83 13.01
CA THR A 44 -7.90 -7.92 12.27
C THR A 44 -7.70 -7.47 10.83
N GLU A 45 -7.06 -6.32 10.63
CA GLU A 45 -6.73 -5.78 9.31
C GLU A 45 -5.85 -6.75 8.51
N MET A 46 -4.86 -7.38 9.16
CA MET A 46 -3.98 -8.34 8.49
C MET A 46 -4.73 -9.63 8.12
N ALA A 47 -5.68 -10.08 8.94
CA ALA A 47 -6.51 -11.24 8.61
C ALA A 47 -7.37 -10.97 7.37
N GLU A 48 -7.98 -9.78 7.28
CA GLU A 48 -8.74 -9.33 6.11
C GLU A 48 -7.84 -9.25 4.86
N LYS A 49 -6.67 -8.63 4.97
CA LYS A 49 -5.70 -8.54 3.85
C LYS A 49 -5.23 -9.90 3.34
N GLN A 50 -5.11 -10.87 4.25
CA GLN A 50 -4.74 -12.23 3.91
C GLN A 50 -5.91 -13.09 3.45
N ASN A 51 -7.14 -12.56 3.50
CA ASN A 51 -8.39 -13.25 3.22
C ASN A 51 -8.56 -14.52 4.09
N VAL A 52 -8.29 -14.37 5.39
CA VAL A 52 -8.44 -15.43 6.38
C VAL A 52 -9.21 -14.90 7.59
N SER A 53 -9.80 -15.80 8.37
CA SER A 53 -10.41 -15.42 9.64
C SER A 53 -9.38 -14.94 10.65
N VAL A 54 -9.79 -14.04 11.55
CA VAL A 54 -8.95 -13.57 12.66
C VAL A 54 -8.47 -14.76 13.53
N THR A 55 -9.30 -15.79 13.68
CA THR A 55 -8.94 -17.02 14.42
C THR A 55 -7.84 -17.81 13.73
N THR A 56 -7.84 -17.90 12.39
CA THR A 56 -6.73 -18.49 11.62
C THR A 56 -5.45 -17.68 11.80
N PHE A 57 -5.53 -16.36 11.78
CA PHE A 57 -4.37 -15.50 12.03
C PHE A 57 -3.80 -15.66 13.46
N VAL A 58 -4.66 -15.83 14.47
CA VAL A 58 -4.23 -16.17 15.84
C VAL A 58 -3.48 -17.50 15.88
N LYS A 59 -3.93 -18.51 15.10
CA LYS A 59 -3.20 -19.79 14.99
C LYS A 59 -1.81 -19.58 14.40
N TRP A 60 -1.64 -18.71 13.42
CA TRP A 60 -0.32 -18.36 12.87
C TRP A 60 0.59 -17.71 13.91
N ARG A 61 0.07 -16.80 14.75
CA ARG A 61 0.84 -16.24 15.88
C ARG A 61 1.29 -17.31 16.86
N LYS A 62 0.40 -18.24 17.22
CA LYS A 62 0.75 -19.37 18.10
C LYS A 62 1.80 -20.30 17.49
N LYS A 63 1.82 -20.42 16.16
CA LYS A 63 2.84 -21.16 15.41
C LYS A 63 4.19 -20.43 15.29
N GLY A 64 4.25 -19.15 15.64
CA GLY A 64 5.50 -18.39 15.65
C GLY A 64 5.52 -17.15 14.78
N LEU A 65 4.39 -16.71 14.21
CA LEU A 65 4.31 -15.41 13.55
C LEU A 65 4.47 -14.29 14.60
N LYS A 66 5.56 -13.53 14.49
CA LYS A 66 5.89 -12.46 15.44
C LYS A 66 5.35 -11.09 14.98
N PRO A 67 4.83 -10.27 15.90
CA PRO A 67 4.51 -8.88 15.62
C PRO A 67 5.79 -8.05 15.51
N GLU A 68 5.67 -6.90 14.85
CA GLU A 68 6.71 -5.88 14.84
C GLU A 68 6.80 -5.17 16.19
N PRO A 69 8.03 -4.85 16.65
CA PRO A 69 8.24 -4.12 17.88
C PRO A 69 7.67 -2.71 17.75
N ASN A 70 6.75 -2.35 18.65
CA ASN A 70 6.08 -1.06 18.66
C ASN A 70 6.14 -0.46 20.07
N PRO A 71 6.56 0.81 20.24
CA PRO A 71 6.65 1.47 21.56
C PRO A 71 5.29 1.57 22.29
N THR A 72 4.17 1.47 21.57
CA THR A 72 2.82 1.51 22.16
C THR A 72 2.33 0.15 22.67
N GLY A 73 3.11 -0.93 22.50
CA GLY A 73 2.71 -2.29 22.89
C GLY A 73 1.61 -2.92 22.04
N LYS A 74 1.11 -2.21 21.01
CA LYS A 74 0.13 -2.75 20.07
C LYS A 74 0.79 -3.75 19.12
N LEU A 75 0.10 -4.86 18.90
CA LEU A 75 0.51 -5.90 17.97
C LEU A 75 0.28 -5.44 16.53
N LEU A 76 1.37 -5.11 15.85
CA LEU A 76 1.35 -4.71 14.45
C LEU A 76 2.12 -5.72 13.60
N PHE A 77 1.70 -5.89 12.35
CA PHE A 77 2.23 -6.87 11.42
C PHE A 77 2.51 -6.21 10.09
N ASP A 78 3.70 -6.44 9.56
CA ASP A 78 4.07 -6.06 8.21
C ASP A 78 3.59 -7.12 7.20
N LEU A 79 2.96 -6.67 6.12
CA LEU A 79 2.37 -7.58 5.12
C LEU A 79 3.42 -8.45 4.43
N ASN A 80 4.58 -7.89 4.12
CA ASN A 80 5.65 -8.61 3.44
C ASN A 80 6.23 -9.67 4.36
N LYS A 81 6.48 -9.33 5.64
CA LYS A 81 6.97 -10.30 6.62
C LYS A 81 5.98 -11.43 6.89
N VAL A 82 4.68 -11.13 6.93
CA VAL A 82 3.65 -12.17 7.05
C VAL A 82 3.68 -13.09 5.83
N ASN A 83 3.78 -12.55 4.61
CA ASN A 83 3.88 -13.36 3.39
C ASN A 83 5.12 -14.26 3.39
N GLU A 84 6.30 -13.71 3.71
CA GLU A 84 7.53 -14.50 3.84
C GLU A 84 7.41 -15.61 4.88
N TRP A 85 6.74 -15.33 6.00
CA TRP A 85 6.49 -16.33 7.04
C TRP A 85 5.57 -17.44 6.53
N LEU A 86 4.51 -17.10 5.79
CA LEU A 86 3.59 -18.08 5.20
C LEU A 86 4.30 -19.01 4.22
N GLU A 87 5.16 -18.46 3.36
CA GLU A 87 5.98 -19.22 2.41
C GLU A 87 6.92 -20.20 3.14
N LYS A 88 7.61 -19.72 4.19
CA LYS A 88 8.54 -20.56 4.98
C LYS A 88 7.84 -21.67 5.77
N ASN A 89 6.57 -21.47 6.16
CA ASN A 89 5.83 -22.41 7.00
C ASN A 89 4.82 -23.25 6.20
N SER A 90 4.83 -23.16 4.86
CA SER A 90 3.86 -23.80 3.96
C SER A 90 2.41 -23.65 4.44
N CYS A 91 2.10 -22.51 5.08
CA CYS A 91 0.79 -22.28 5.65
C CYS A 91 -0.14 -21.85 4.52
N SER A 92 -0.83 -22.81 3.93
CA SER A 92 -1.84 -22.54 2.92
C SER A 92 -2.97 -21.70 3.50
N LYS A 93 -3.42 -20.70 2.75
CA LYS A 93 -4.69 -20.00 3.01
C LYS A 93 -5.80 -21.05 2.87
N THR A 94 -6.25 -21.61 3.98
CA THR A 94 -7.44 -22.47 3.96
C THR A 94 -8.64 -21.55 3.80
N ILE A 95 -9.10 -21.42 2.56
CA ILE A 95 -10.37 -20.78 2.22
C ILE A 95 -11.50 -21.72 2.64
#